data_AF-B4ING4-F1
#
_entry.id   AF-B4ING4-F1
#
_cell.length_a   1.000
_cell.length_b   1.000
_cell.length_c   1.000
_cell.angle_alpha   90.00
_cell.angle_beta   90.00
_cell.angle_gamma   90.00
#
_symmetry.space_group_name_H-M   'P 1'
#
loop_
_entity.id
_entity.type
_entity.pdbx_description
1 polymer ?
#
loop_
_entity_poly.entity_id
_entity_poly.type
_entity_poly.pdbx_seq_one_letter_code
_entity_poly.pdbx_strand_id
1 'polypeptide(L)'
;MLAIKIDYHNGNISHEEFLTFIKGGASLDLNAVTPKPFRWILDITWLNLVEISKLETFSTVLQVIELNEKDWRCWYECEKPENEEIPCGYNAILDGFRKLLLIRSWCPDRTISQAKKYIEESLGPEYSEMQILDLEEMWLESEPRTPFVCLLSIGSDPTTQIGALAKQKSIVLKSVSMGQGQEYHARKMIIESMAIGGWVLLQNVHLSLPFCSEIIDMLVESEHIDDSFRMWVTTEPHNEFPIGLLQMALKFTNEPPQGIRASLKRSYQEIDRMQRVIKRVHTCLCDLKLAIDGTIVMSPALKESLDAMYDARIPETWMKVCALR
;
A
#
# COMPACT_ATOMS: atom_id res chain seq x y z
N MET A 1 -2.65 3.27 15.27
CA MET A 1 -1.96 2.57 16.38
C MET A 1 -0.49 2.96 16.50
N LEU A 2 0.29 2.94 15.43
CA LEU A 2 1.71 3.36 15.48
C LEU A 2 1.88 4.80 16.01
N ALA A 3 1.22 5.79 15.38
CA ALA A 3 1.24 7.19 15.81
C ALA A 3 0.87 7.35 17.31
N ILE A 4 -0.25 6.76 17.71
CA ILE A 4 -0.72 6.79 19.10
C ILE A 4 0.33 6.22 20.08
N LYS A 5 0.98 5.10 19.76
CA LYS A 5 2.01 4.51 20.64
C LYS A 5 3.23 5.42 20.79
N ILE A 6 3.64 6.09 19.71
CA ILE A 6 4.75 7.03 19.72
C ILE A 6 4.39 8.26 20.56
N ASP A 7 3.21 8.85 20.31
CA ASP A 7 2.74 10.01 21.07
C ASP A 7 2.45 9.71 22.54
N TYR A 8 2.00 8.49 22.84
CA TYR A 8 1.85 8.01 24.22
C TYR A 8 3.21 7.92 24.93
N HIS A 9 4.23 7.39 24.26
CA HIS A 9 5.59 7.32 24.80
C HIS A 9 6.21 8.71 24.98
N ASN A 10 5.93 9.64 24.06
CA ASN A 10 6.41 11.02 24.13
C ASN A 10 5.67 11.87 25.18
N GLY A 11 4.60 11.36 25.78
CA GLY A 11 3.78 12.09 26.75
C GLY A 11 2.82 13.10 26.13
N ASN A 12 2.63 13.07 24.81
CA ASN A 12 1.68 13.93 24.09
C ASN A 12 0.23 13.51 24.33
N ILE A 13 0.00 12.20 24.56
CA ILE A 13 -1.32 11.61 24.79
C ILE A 13 -1.32 10.87 26.13
N SER A 14 -2.33 11.15 26.96
CA SER A 14 -2.54 10.44 28.21
C SER A 14 -3.29 9.11 28.04
N HIS A 15 -3.17 8.23 29.04
CA HIS A 15 -3.88 6.95 29.01
C HIS A 15 -5.40 7.13 29.03
N GLU A 16 -5.87 8.15 29.75
CA GLU A 16 -7.29 8.49 29.84
C GLU A 16 -7.83 8.96 28.50
N GLU A 17 -7.15 9.89 27.82
CA GLU A 17 -7.51 10.34 26.48
C GLU A 17 -7.57 9.17 25.47
N PHE A 18 -6.60 8.25 25.52
CA PHE A 18 -6.61 7.05 24.67
C PHE A 18 -7.79 6.13 24.97
N LEU A 19 -8.07 5.84 26.25
CA LEU A 19 -9.21 5.01 26.63
C LEU A 19 -10.54 5.64 26.23
N THR A 20 -10.67 6.96 26.39
CA THR A 20 -11.84 7.73 25.96
C THR A 20 -12.03 7.66 24.45
N PHE A 21 -10.97 7.73 23.65
CA PHE A 21 -11.04 7.54 22.20
C PHE A 21 -11.60 6.17 21.80
N ILE A 22 -11.16 5.10 22.47
CA ILE A 22 -11.57 3.72 22.17
C ILE A 22 -12.98 3.41 22.65
N LYS A 23 -13.30 3.76 23.90
CA LYS A 23 -14.58 3.41 24.54
C LYS A 23 -15.71 4.35 24.15
N GLY A 24 -15.42 5.64 23.99
CA GLY A 24 -16.43 6.69 23.86
C GLY A 24 -17.46 6.63 24.99
N GLY A 25 -18.67 7.11 24.72
CA GLY A 25 -19.79 7.11 25.67
C GLY A 25 -20.54 5.78 25.80
N ALA A 26 -20.00 4.67 25.29
CA ALA A 26 -20.72 3.39 25.21
C ALA A 26 -21.08 2.80 26.59
N SER A 27 -20.37 3.19 27.66
CA SER A 27 -20.63 2.76 29.04
C SER A 27 -21.59 3.67 29.81
N LEU A 28 -22.07 4.76 29.21
CA LEU A 28 -22.93 5.73 29.86
C LEU A 28 -24.42 5.45 29.57
N ASP A 29 -25.27 5.71 30.56
CA ASP A 29 -26.73 5.70 30.41
C ASP A 29 -27.23 7.14 30.22
N LEU A 30 -28.08 7.35 29.22
CA LEU A 30 -28.67 8.65 28.90
C LEU A 30 -29.46 9.25 30.07
N ASN A 31 -30.09 8.41 30.91
CA ASN A 31 -30.88 8.89 32.05
C ASN A 31 -30.01 9.28 33.26
N ALA A 32 -28.74 8.88 33.28
CA ALA A 32 -27.80 9.14 34.36
C ALA A 32 -26.87 10.33 34.10
N VAL A 33 -26.91 10.89 32.88
CA VAL A 33 -26.05 12.02 32.46
C VAL A 33 -26.84 13.33 32.39
N THR A 34 -26.11 14.44 32.23
CA THR A 34 -26.71 15.74 31.96
C THR A 34 -27.65 15.65 30.75
N PRO A 35 -28.90 16.15 30.83
CA PRO A 35 -29.84 16.08 29.72
C PRO A 35 -29.30 16.76 28.47
N LYS A 36 -29.61 16.20 27.30
CA LYS A 36 -29.22 16.82 26.03
C LYS A 36 -29.93 18.16 25.84
N PRO A 37 -29.22 19.24 25.47
CA PRO A 37 -29.82 20.57 25.33
C PRO A 37 -30.70 20.66 24.08
N PHE A 38 -30.36 19.95 23.01
CA PHE A 38 -31.03 20.06 21.71
C PHE A 38 -31.49 18.71 21.15
N ARG A 39 -32.65 18.70 20.49
CA ARG A 39 -33.25 17.49 19.93
C ARG A 39 -32.54 16.94 18.70
N TRP A 40 -31.79 17.78 17.98
CA TRP A 40 -31.07 17.38 16.76
C TRP A 40 -29.77 16.63 17.06
N ILE A 41 -29.27 16.70 18.31
CA ILE A 41 -28.14 15.89 18.75
C ILE A 41 -28.62 14.46 19.05
N LEU A 42 -27.97 13.49 18.42
CA LEU A 42 -28.26 12.07 18.63
C LEU A 42 -27.82 11.62 20.03
N ASP A 43 -28.54 10.68 20.62
CA ASP A 43 -28.26 10.19 21.97
C ASP A 43 -26.83 9.64 22.09
N ILE A 44 -26.40 8.84 21.11
CA ILE A 44 -25.03 8.28 21.07
C ILE A 44 -23.95 9.38 20.99
N THR A 45 -24.20 10.44 20.22
CA THR A 45 -23.29 11.57 20.08
C THR A 45 -23.20 12.34 21.39
N TRP A 46 -24.35 12.57 22.05
CA TRP A 46 -24.37 13.22 23.35
C TRP A 46 -23.64 12.42 24.43
N LEU A 47 -23.84 11.10 24.48
CA LEU A 47 -23.08 10.23 25.40
C LEU A 47 -21.58 10.31 25.16
N ASN A 48 -21.12 10.36 23.90
CA ASN A 48 -19.69 10.56 23.61
C ASN A 48 -19.18 11.93 24.08
N LEU A 49 -19.99 12.99 23.91
CA LEU A 49 -19.66 14.34 24.37
C LEU A 49 -19.55 14.42 25.89
N VAL A 50 -20.46 13.75 26.60
CA VAL A 50 -20.39 13.64 28.06
C VAL A 50 -19.13 12.87 28.48
N GLU A 51 -18.76 11.80 27.77
CA GLU A 51 -17.52 11.08 28.10
C GLU A 51 -16.27 11.94 27.92
N ILE A 52 -16.14 12.66 26.80
CA ILE A 52 -14.96 13.53 26.60
C ILE A 52 -14.93 14.69 27.59
N SER A 53 -16.09 15.16 28.10
CA SER A 53 -16.14 16.26 29.07
C SER A 53 -15.45 15.95 30.41
N LYS A 54 -15.17 14.68 30.69
CA LYS A 54 -14.37 14.26 31.86
C LYS A 54 -12.89 14.64 31.72
N LEU A 55 -12.41 14.83 30.50
CA LEU A 55 -11.04 15.26 30.23
C LEU A 55 -10.90 16.76 30.48
N GLU A 56 -9.80 17.17 31.12
CA GLU A 56 -9.56 18.56 31.52
C GLU A 56 -9.72 19.54 30.34
N THR A 57 -9.21 19.17 29.17
CA THR A 57 -9.26 20.00 27.95
C THR A 57 -10.69 20.24 27.44
N PHE A 58 -11.62 19.34 27.75
CA PHE A 58 -13.01 19.40 27.30
C PHE A 58 -14.00 19.63 28.44
N SER A 59 -13.53 19.97 29.64
CA SER A 59 -14.37 20.16 30.83
C SER A 59 -15.53 21.14 30.63
N THR A 60 -15.34 22.16 29.79
CA THR A 60 -16.36 23.17 29.47
C THR A 60 -17.15 22.87 28.19
N VAL A 61 -16.90 21.75 27.50
CA VAL A 61 -17.45 21.48 26.15
C VAL A 61 -18.98 21.48 26.13
N LEU A 62 -19.62 20.89 27.13
CA LEU A 62 -21.08 20.80 27.19
C LEU A 62 -21.73 22.18 27.35
N GLN A 63 -21.15 23.05 28.20
CA GLN A 63 -21.63 24.41 28.42
C GLN A 63 -21.45 25.28 27.17
N VAL A 64 -20.31 25.14 26.49
CA VAL A 64 -20.02 25.89 25.27
C VAL A 64 -20.98 25.50 24.13
N ILE A 65 -21.34 24.21 24.04
CA ILE A 65 -22.35 23.73 23.07
C ILE A 65 -23.72 24.33 23.36
N GLU A 66 -24.14 24.33 24.63
CA GLU A 66 -25.44 24.88 25.04
C GLU A 66 -25.54 26.39 24.76
N LEU A 67 -24.47 27.14 25.00
CA LEU A 67 -24.44 28.59 24.77
C LEU A 67 -24.37 28.98 23.28
N ASN A 68 -23.83 28.13 22.41
CA ASN A 68 -23.53 28.45 21.01
C ASN A 68 -24.20 27.49 20.01
N GLU A 69 -25.48 27.17 20.22
CA GLU A 69 -26.22 26.18 19.41
C GLU A 69 -26.04 26.36 17.89
N LYS A 70 -26.20 27.60 17.40
CA LYS A 70 -26.22 27.91 15.96
C LYS A 70 -24.91 27.55 15.28
N ASP A 71 -23.79 27.86 15.92
CA ASP A 71 -22.46 27.63 15.34
C ASP A 71 -22.13 26.13 15.30
N TRP A 72 -22.40 25.42 16.39
CA TRP A 72 -22.22 23.96 16.45
C TRP A 72 -23.12 23.22 15.48
N ARG A 73 -24.36 23.66 15.34
CA ARG A 73 -25.30 23.08 14.38
C ARG A 73 -24.84 23.32 12.94
N CYS A 74 -24.44 24.55 12.61
CA CYS A 74 -23.94 24.88 11.28
C CYS A 74 -22.70 24.05 10.92
N TRP A 75 -21.77 23.91 11.86
CA TRP A 75 -20.57 23.09 11.68
C TRP A 75 -20.92 21.60 11.53
N TYR A 76 -21.79 21.06 12.39
CA TYR A 76 -22.20 19.65 12.36
C TYR A 76 -22.98 19.27 11.09
N GLU A 77 -23.78 20.19 10.54
CA GLU A 77 -24.55 19.97 9.30
C GLU A 77 -23.68 20.10 8.02
N CYS A 78 -22.40 20.48 8.13
CA CYS A 78 -21.48 20.49 6.99
C CYS A 78 -21.20 19.06 6.49
N GLU A 79 -20.92 18.91 5.19
CA GLU A 79 -20.62 17.60 4.59
C GLU A 79 -19.29 17.01 5.12
N LYS A 80 -18.33 17.88 5.46
CA LYS A 80 -16.98 17.51 5.90
C LYS A 80 -16.56 18.37 7.10
N PRO A 81 -17.20 18.19 8.26
CA PRO A 81 -16.95 19.02 9.45
C PRO A 81 -15.48 18.97 9.90
N GLU A 82 -14.75 17.91 9.58
CA GLU A 82 -13.32 17.80 9.89
C GLU A 82 -12.42 18.75 9.09
N ASN A 83 -12.91 19.33 7.99
CA ASN A 83 -12.20 20.34 7.21
C ASN A 83 -12.58 21.78 7.58
N GLU A 84 -13.71 21.95 8.26
CA GLU A 84 -14.19 23.26 8.68
C GLU A 84 -13.55 23.68 10.01
N GLU A 85 -13.54 24.98 10.28
CA GLU A 85 -13.05 25.49 11.55
C GLU A 85 -13.98 25.07 12.69
N ILE A 86 -13.42 24.37 13.68
CA ILE A 86 -14.16 23.95 14.86
C ILE A 86 -14.63 25.21 15.63
N PRO A 87 -15.94 25.34 15.95
CA PRO A 87 -16.50 26.51 16.60
C PRO A 87 -15.84 26.86 17.94
N CYS A 88 -16.13 28.07 18.41
CA CYS A 88 -15.81 28.52 19.77
C CYS A 88 -14.31 28.47 20.13
N GLY A 89 -13.41 28.62 19.14
CA GLY A 89 -11.97 28.71 19.35
C GLY A 89 -11.25 27.36 19.55
N TYR A 90 -11.98 26.24 19.58
CA TYR A 90 -11.39 24.91 19.73
C TYR A 90 -10.40 24.57 18.61
N ASN A 91 -10.55 25.14 17.41
CA ASN A 91 -9.60 24.91 16.33
C ASN A 91 -8.16 25.35 16.65
N ALA A 92 -8.00 26.41 17.44
CA ALA A 92 -6.70 26.95 17.84
C ALA A 92 -6.16 26.33 19.15
N ILE A 93 -7.05 25.82 20.00
CA ILE A 93 -6.70 25.26 21.31
C ILE A 93 -6.31 23.77 21.18
N LEU A 94 -7.02 23.02 20.34
CA LEU A 94 -6.85 21.59 20.22
C LEU A 94 -5.70 21.25 19.27
N ASP A 95 -4.88 20.28 19.66
CA ASP A 95 -3.89 19.63 18.80
C ASP A 95 -4.53 18.50 17.97
N GLY A 96 -3.76 17.89 17.07
CA GLY A 96 -4.24 16.88 16.13
C GLY A 96 -5.01 15.72 16.80
N PHE A 97 -4.52 15.24 17.94
CA PHE A 97 -5.18 14.16 18.67
C PHE A 97 -6.47 14.61 19.38
N ARG A 98 -6.49 15.79 19.99
CA ARG A 98 -7.71 16.29 20.65
C ARG A 98 -8.77 16.72 19.62
N LYS A 99 -8.37 17.20 18.44
CA LYS A 99 -9.29 17.35 17.29
C LYS A 99 -9.87 15.99 16.87
N LEU A 100 -9.05 14.94 16.84
CA LEU A 100 -9.52 13.58 16.58
C LEU A 100 -10.54 13.09 17.62
N LEU A 101 -10.29 13.33 18.91
CA LEU A 101 -11.24 13.01 19.99
C LEU A 101 -12.58 13.73 19.79
N LEU A 102 -12.54 15.04 19.54
CA LEU A 102 -13.76 15.84 19.38
C LEU A 102 -14.59 15.37 18.18
N ILE A 103 -13.94 15.14 17.04
CA ILE A 103 -14.61 14.69 15.82
C ILE A 103 -15.13 13.26 15.98
N ARG A 104 -14.39 12.36 16.63
CA ARG A 104 -14.88 11.01 16.95
C ARG A 104 -16.14 11.05 17.82
N SER A 105 -16.24 12.02 18.72
CA SER A 105 -17.40 12.19 19.60
C SER A 105 -18.61 12.77 18.89
N TRP A 106 -18.41 13.76 18.02
CA TRP A 106 -19.45 14.41 17.22
C TRP A 106 -19.91 13.57 16.01
N CYS A 107 -18.95 13.20 15.16
CA CYS A 107 -19.15 12.59 13.85
C CYS A 107 -18.33 11.29 13.74
N PRO A 108 -18.82 10.17 14.32
CA PRO A 108 -18.10 8.90 14.29
C PRO A 108 -17.75 8.41 12.87
N ASP A 109 -18.56 8.75 11.88
CA ASP A 109 -18.36 8.45 10.46
C ASP A 109 -17.16 9.20 9.84
N ARG A 110 -16.81 10.38 10.37
CA ARG A 110 -15.66 11.18 9.92
C ARG A 110 -14.35 10.86 10.66
N THR A 111 -14.40 9.94 11.62
CA THR A 111 -13.22 9.54 12.43
C THR A 111 -12.04 9.11 11.56
N ILE A 112 -12.27 8.35 10.50
CA ILE A 112 -11.18 7.87 9.63
C ILE A 112 -10.51 9.04 8.90
N SER A 113 -11.31 10.00 8.41
CA SER A 113 -10.79 11.21 7.75
C SER A 113 -9.94 12.04 8.71
N GLN A 114 -10.42 12.26 9.93
CA GLN A 114 -9.66 13.00 10.94
C GLN A 114 -8.43 12.23 11.44
N ALA A 115 -8.51 10.91 11.54
CA ALA A 115 -7.38 10.07 11.96
C ALA A 115 -6.23 10.14 10.96
N LYS A 116 -6.53 10.25 9.65
CA LYS A 116 -5.52 10.48 8.62
C LYS A 116 -4.77 11.80 8.85
N LYS A 117 -5.50 12.90 9.10
CA LYS A 117 -4.88 14.19 9.40
C LYS A 117 -3.99 14.14 10.64
N TYR A 118 -4.45 13.50 11.71
CA TYR A 118 -3.64 13.30 12.91
C TYR A 118 -2.36 12.50 12.60
N ILE A 119 -2.44 11.45 11.77
CA ILE A 119 -1.26 10.68 11.36
C ILE A 119 -0.30 11.54 10.53
N GLU A 120 -0.81 12.37 9.62
CA GLU A 120 0.00 13.31 8.82
C GLU A 120 0.74 14.31 9.71
N GLU A 121 0.07 14.87 10.70
CA GLU A 121 0.65 15.83 11.64
C GLU A 121 1.68 15.18 12.59
N SER A 122 1.41 13.94 13.04
CA SER A 122 2.24 13.24 14.02
C SER A 122 3.47 12.54 13.39
N LEU A 123 3.27 11.80 12.30
CA LEU A 123 4.32 10.99 11.66
C LEU A 123 4.83 11.56 10.34
N GLY A 124 4.10 12.47 9.72
CA GLY A 124 4.40 13.01 8.40
C GLY A 124 3.49 12.47 7.30
N PRO A 125 3.45 13.14 6.13
CA PRO A 125 2.55 12.81 5.04
C PRO A 125 2.83 11.43 4.41
N GLU A 126 4.07 10.94 4.44
CA GLU A 126 4.41 9.61 3.92
C GLU A 126 3.66 8.46 4.61
N TYR A 127 3.17 8.65 5.84
CA TYR A 127 2.42 7.64 6.60
C TYR A 127 0.92 7.68 6.36
N SER A 128 0.40 8.71 5.67
CA SER A 128 -1.01 8.79 5.27
C SER A 128 -1.20 8.53 3.77
N GLU A 129 -0.16 8.78 2.97
CA GLU A 129 -0.18 8.57 1.55
C GLU A 129 -0.21 7.09 1.21
N MET A 130 -1.00 6.75 0.19
CA MET A 130 -1.05 5.40 -0.35
C MET A 130 0.23 5.15 -1.14
N GLN A 131 1.02 4.16 -0.71
CA GLN A 131 2.15 3.66 -1.48
C GLN A 131 1.66 2.67 -2.55
N ILE A 132 2.16 2.84 -3.77
CA ILE A 132 1.91 1.91 -4.87
C ILE A 132 2.96 0.82 -4.77
N LEU A 133 2.54 -0.45 -4.85
CA LEU A 133 3.46 -1.58 -4.87
C LEU A 133 4.46 -1.48 -6.03
N ASP A 134 5.75 -1.44 -5.72
CA ASP A 134 6.81 -1.57 -6.70
C ASP A 134 7.62 -2.85 -6.49
N LEU A 135 7.37 -3.85 -7.34
CA LEU A 135 8.06 -5.14 -7.31
C LEU A 135 9.57 -5.03 -7.57
N GLU A 136 10.04 -3.99 -8.26
CA GLU A 136 11.46 -3.82 -8.56
C GLU A 136 12.22 -3.27 -7.35
N GLU A 137 11.65 -2.30 -6.65
CA GLU A 137 12.21 -1.78 -5.40
C GLU A 137 12.29 -2.87 -4.34
N MET A 138 11.20 -3.62 -4.17
CA MET A 138 11.18 -4.80 -3.30
C MET A 138 12.24 -5.84 -3.69
N TRP A 139 12.45 -6.05 -4.98
CA TRP A 139 13.48 -6.95 -5.48
C TRP A 139 14.89 -6.44 -5.11
N LEU A 140 15.16 -5.15 -5.26
CA LEU A 140 16.45 -4.54 -4.92
C LEU A 140 16.77 -4.62 -3.42
N GLU A 141 15.75 -4.58 -2.55
CA GLU A 141 15.89 -4.72 -1.10
C GLU A 141 16.05 -6.16 -0.62
N SER A 142 15.85 -7.14 -1.50
CA SER A 142 15.84 -8.56 -1.14
C SER A 142 17.18 -9.26 -1.27
N GLU A 143 17.34 -10.31 -0.46
CA GLU A 143 18.48 -11.23 -0.50
C GLU A 143 18.08 -12.61 -1.07
N PRO A 144 19.03 -13.44 -1.53
CA PRO A 144 18.71 -14.76 -2.09
C PRO A 144 17.96 -15.70 -1.13
N ARG A 145 18.21 -15.58 0.17
CA ARG A 145 17.56 -16.39 1.22
C ARG A 145 16.28 -15.77 1.76
N THR A 146 15.91 -14.58 1.29
CA THR A 146 14.72 -13.86 1.70
C THR A 146 13.64 -14.03 0.64
N PRO A 147 12.73 -15.01 0.79
CA PRO A 147 11.69 -15.23 -0.19
C PRO A 147 10.65 -14.10 -0.16
N PHE A 148 9.97 -13.92 -1.27
CA PHE A 148 8.79 -13.06 -1.36
C PHE A 148 7.53 -13.86 -1.14
N VAL A 149 6.66 -13.42 -0.23
CA VAL A 149 5.34 -14.00 -0.02
C VAL A 149 4.27 -12.97 -0.38
N CYS A 150 3.60 -13.20 -1.49
CA CYS A 150 2.40 -12.48 -1.86
C CYS A 150 1.19 -13.10 -1.16
N LEU A 151 0.54 -12.31 -0.31
CA LEU A 151 -0.79 -12.63 0.19
C LEU A 151 -1.80 -12.23 -0.89
N LEU A 152 -2.49 -13.21 -1.44
CA LEU A 152 -3.45 -13.01 -2.53
C LEU A 152 -4.72 -12.35 -2.00
N SER A 153 -5.13 -11.27 -2.67
CA SER A 153 -6.45 -10.66 -2.51
C SER A 153 -7.35 -11.10 -3.66
N ILE A 154 -8.67 -11.11 -3.45
CA ILE A 154 -9.65 -11.61 -4.43
C ILE A 154 -9.45 -10.89 -5.77
N GLY A 155 -9.19 -11.67 -6.83
CA GLY A 155 -9.05 -11.16 -8.19
C GLY A 155 -7.74 -10.43 -8.49
N SER A 156 -6.73 -10.51 -7.61
CA SER A 156 -5.42 -9.89 -7.84
C SER A 156 -4.26 -10.86 -7.60
N ASP A 157 -3.60 -11.24 -8.70
CA ASP A 157 -2.46 -12.15 -8.73
C ASP A 157 -1.24 -11.44 -9.37
N PRO A 158 -0.08 -11.35 -8.69
CA PRO A 158 1.11 -10.67 -9.22
C PRO A 158 1.90 -11.50 -10.24
N THR A 159 1.51 -12.75 -10.53
CA THR A 159 2.26 -13.68 -11.41
C THR A 159 2.67 -13.02 -12.73
N THR A 160 1.73 -12.32 -13.38
CA THR A 160 2.00 -11.67 -14.67
C THR A 160 2.98 -10.51 -14.53
N GLN A 161 2.91 -9.78 -13.42
CA GLN A 161 3.80 -8.65 -13.12
C GLN A 161 5.22 -9.13 -12.78
N ILE A 162 5.34 -10.21 -12.00
CA ILE A 162 6.62 -10.87 -11.68
C ILE A 162 7.27 -11.41 -12.96
N GLY A 163 6.50 -12.06 -13.83
CA GLY A 163 6.98 -12.55 -15.12
C GLY A 163 7.44 -11.43 -16.06
N ALA A 164 6.71 -10.32 -16.10
CA ALA A 164 7.12 -9.14 -16.86
C ALA A 164 8.43 -8.54 -16.32
N LEU A 165 8.57 -8.43 -15.00
CA LEU A 165 9.77 -7.92 -14.35
C LEU A 165 10.99 -8.83 -14.60
N ALA A 166 10.83 -10.15 -14.46
CA ALA A 166 11.90 -11.11 -14.75
C ALA A 166 12.39 -10.97 -16.20
N LYS A 167 11.45 -10.86 -17.16
CA LYS A 167 11.78 -10.64 -18.57
C LYS A 167 12.49 -9.30 -18.80
N GLN A 168 12.04 -8.23 -18.14
CA GLN A 168 12.65 -6.90 -18.20
C GLN A 168 14.11 -6.93 -17.70
N LYS A 169 14.39 -7.71 -16.64
CA LYS A 169 15.73 -7.88 -16.07
C LYS A 169 16.56 -8.98 -16.75
N SER A 170 16.01 -9.64 -17.77
CA SER A 170 16.64 -10.78 -18.45
C SER A 170 17.02 -11.93 -17.50
N ILE A 171 16.21 -12.14 -16.46
CA ILE A 171 16.36 -13.20 -15.48
C ILE A 171 15.43 -14.37 -15.86
N VAL A 172 15.95 -15.60 -15.81
CA VAL A 172 15.15 -16.79 -16.06
C VAL A 172 14.17 -16.98 -14.89
N LEU A 173 12.87 -17.00 -15.19
CA LEU A 173 11.81 -17.32 -14.22
C LEU A 173 11.25 -18.71 -14.50
N LYS A 174 11.29 -19.59 -13.50
CA LYS A 174 10.60 -20.89 -13.50
C LYS A 174 9.38 -20.79 -12.59
N SER A 175 8.20 -21.17 -13.08
CA SER A 175 6.97 -21.12 -12.28
C SER A 175 6.29 -22.47 -12.20
N VAL A 176 5.69 -22.77 -11.06
CA VAL A 176 4.84 -23.95 -10.84
C VAL A 176 3.64 -23.59 -9.97
N SER A 177 2.45 -24.03 -10.39
CA SER A 177 1.26 -23.96 -9.54
C SER A 177 1.23 -25.14 -8.59
N MET A 178 1.20 -24.86 -7.30
CA MET A 178 1.11 -25.90 -6.29
C MET A 178 -0.25 -26.59 -6.33
N GLY A 179 -0.21 -27.89 -6.11
CA GLY A 179 -1.33 -28.81 -6.18
C GLY A 179 -0.80 -30.23 -5.94
N GLN A 180 -1.68 -31.22 -5.97
CA GLN A 180 -1.29 -32.60 -5.65
C GLN A 180 -0.15 -33.10 -6.57
N GLY A 181 0.99 -33.47 -5.99
CA GLY A 181 2.12 -34.06 -6.70
C GLY A 181 3.07 -33.06 -7.37
N GLN A 182 2.88 -31.75 -7.19
CA GLN A 182 3.75 -30.73 -7.77
C GLN A 182 5.02 -30.46 -6.96
N GLU A 183 5.12 -31.01 -5.74
CA GLU A 183 6.25 -30.84 -4.84
C GLU A 183 7.57 -31.31 -5.47
N TYR A 184 7.53 -32.40 -6.25
CA TYR A 184 8.70 -32.91 -6.95
C TYR A 184 9.26 -31.90 -7.96
N HIS A 185 8.39 -31.30 -8.77
CA HIS A 185 8.77 -30.30 -9.76
C HIS A 185 9.27 -29.02 -9.08
N ALA A 186 8.56 -28.55 -8.06
CA ALA A 186 8.94 -27.39 -7.28
C ALA A 186 10.34 -27.55 -6.67
N ARG A 187 10.61 -28.68 -6.00
CA ARG A 187 11.92 -28.99 -5.41
C ARG A 187 13.04 -28.95 -6.44
N LYS A 188 12.83 -29.58 -7.60
CA LYS A 188 13.81 -29.58 -8.69
C LYS A 188 14.09 -28.15 -9.19
N MET A 189 13.05 -27.35 -9.40
CA MET A 189 13.19 -25.96 -9.84
C MET A 189 13.97 -25.10 -8.82
N ILE A 190 13.70 -25.28 -7.52
CA ILE A 190 14.38 -24.56 -6.43
C ILE A 190 15.86 -24.91 -6.41
N ILE A 191 16.21 -26.20 -6.33
CA ILE A 191 17.60 -26.66 -6.27
C ILE A 191 18.40 -26.19 -7.49
N GLU A 192 17.83 -26.34 -8.69
CA GLU A 192 18.49 -25.88 -9.91
C GLU A 192 18.75 -24.37 -9.88
N SER A 193 17.75 -23.56 -9.50
CA SER A 193 17.85 -22.10 -9.52
C SER A 193 18.73 -21.56 -8.38
N MET A 194 18.81 -22.27 -7.24
CA MET A 194 19.78 -21.98 -6.19
C MET A 194 21.22 -22.19 -6.69
N ALA A 195 21.45 -23.18 -7.55
CA ALA A 195 22.79 -23.51 -8.06
C ALA A 195 23.24 -22.64 -9.25
N ILE A 196 22.32 -22.30 -10.17
CA ILE A 196 22.66 -21.57 -11.41
C ILE A 196 22.16 -20.12 -11.44
N GLY A 197 21.42 -19.70 -10.41
CA GLY A 197 20.73 -18.43 -10.40
C GLY A 197 19.36 -18.45 -11.07
N GLY A 198 18.66 -17.32 -10.96
CA GLY A 198 17.31 -17.14 -11.52
C GLY A 198 16.18 -17.22 -10.51
N TRP A 199 14.97 -16.98 -10.97
CA TRP A 199 13.80 -16.84 -10.11
C TRP A 199 12.91 -18.08 -10.16
N VAL A 200 12.35 -18.42 -8.99
CA VAL A 200 11.33 -19.47 -8.87
C VAL A 200 10.05 -18.85 -8.36
N LEU A 201 8.93 -19.10 -9.03
CA LEU A 201 7.59 -18.68 -8.60
C LEU A 201 6.75 -19.91 -8.26
N LEU A 202 6.43 -20.07 -6.97
CA LEU A 202 5.51 -21.08 -6.47
C LEU A 202 4.14 -20.44 -6.29
N GLN A 203 3.16 -20.87 -7.09
CA GLN A 203 1.82 -20.29 -7.04
C GLN A 203 0.91 -21.12 -6.14
N ASN A 204 0.00 -20.47 -5.42
CA ASN A 204 -1.03 -21.12 -4.60
C ASN A 204 -0.49 -22.10 -3.55
N VAL A 205 0.59 -21.72 -2.87
CA VAL A 205 1.32 -22.59 -1.93
C VAL A 205 0.46 -23.06 -0.73
N HIS A 206 -0.61 -22.33 -0.38
CA HIS A 206 -1.63 -22.80 0.57
C HIS A 206 -2.24 -24.17 0.22
N LEU A 207 -2.16 -24.63 -1.03
CA LEU A 207 -2.61 -25.95 -1.46
C LEU A 207 -1.63 -27.08 -1.10
N SER A 208 -0.40 -26.76 -0.66
CA SER A 208 0.59 -27.73 -0.18
C SER A 208 1.40 -27.14 0.98
N LEU A 209 0.75 -27.01 2.13
CA LEU A 209 1.35 -26.47 3.36
C LEU A 209 2.54 -27.27 3.89
N PRO A 210 2.56 -28.63 3.86
CA PRO A 210 3.74 -29.38 4.32
C PRO A 210 5.02 -29.03 3.56
N PHE A 211 4.89 -28.69 2.28
CA PHE A 211 6.03 -28.28 1.45
C PHE A 211 6.62 -26.92 1.88
N CYS A 212 5.85 -26.05 2.52
CA CYS A 212 6.35 -24.78 3.05
C CYS A 212 7.46 -24.97 4.09
N SER A 213 7.33 -25.99 4.95
CA SER A 213 8.36 -26.32 5.94
C SER A 213 9.62 -26.83 5.26
N GLU A 214 9.48 -27.66 4.22
CA GLU A 214 10.61 -28.13 3.43
C GLU A 214 11.34 -26.99 2.72
N ILE A 215 10.62 -25.96 2.25
CA ILE A 215 11.22 -24.75 1.68
C ILE A 215 12.12 -24.03 2.68
N ILE A 216 11.69 -23.93 3.94
CA ILE A 216 12.49 -23.33 5.02
C ILE A 216 13.79 -24.11 5.16
N ASP A 217 13.70 -25.44 5.26
CA ASP A 217 14.88 -26.30 5.43
C ASP A 217 15.83 -26.16 4.22
N MET A 218 15.31 -26.20 2.99
CA MET A 218 16.11 -25.99 1.77
C MET A 218 16.83 -24.63 1.76
N LEU A 219 16.16 -23.55 2.17
CA LEU A 219 16.75 -22.20 2.20
C LEU A 219 17.79 -22.02 3.31
N VAL A 220 17.66 -22.74 4.43
CA VAL A 220 18.56 -22.63 5.59
C VAL A 220 19.76 -23.56 5.44
N GLU A 221 19.55 -24.81 5.02
CA GLU A 221 20.58 -25.85 4.95
C GLU A 221 21.50 -25.71 3.74
N SER A 222 21.05 -25.06 2.66
CA SER A 222 21.89 -24.88 1.47
C SER A 222 23.11 -24.01 1.79
N GLU A 223 24.33 -24.54 1.66
CA GLU A 223 25.55 -23.77 1.95
C GLU A 223 25.78 -22.64 0.93
N HIS A 224 25.57 -22.95 -0.35
CA HIS A 224 25.81 -22.04 -1.47
C HIS A 224 24.51 -21.79 -2.22
N ILE A 225 24.13 -20.52 -2.35
CA ILE A 225 22.99 -20.06 -3.15
C ILE A 225 23.51 -18.93 -4.04
N ASP A 226 23.21 -18.99 -5.33
CA ASP A 226 23.59 -17.96 -6.30
C ASP A 226 22.98 -16.60 -5.94
N ASP A 227 23.75 -15.52 -6.08
CA ASP A 227 23.34 -14.17 -5.68
C ASP A 227 22.15 -13.63 -6.48
N SER A 228 21.90 -14.16 -7.69
CA SER A 228 20.75 -13.79 -8.52
C SER A 228 19.48 -14.58 -8.19
N PHE A 229 19.58 -15.63 -7.37
CA PHE A 229 18.44 -16.46 -7.00
C PHE A 229 17.40 -15.66 -6.23
N ARG A 230 16.12 -15.75 -6.62
CA ARG A 230 15.01 -15.24 -5.79
C ARG A 230 13.83 -16.19 -5.84
N MET A 231 13.19 -16.37 -4.70
CA MET A 231 12.00 -17.20 -4.59
C MET A 231 10.77 -16.33 -4.34
N TRP A 232 9.75 -16.51 -5.18
CA TRP A 232 8.45 -15.85 -5.09
C TRP A 232 7.40 -16.90 -4.76
N VAL A 233 6.53 -16.58 -3.81
CA VAL A 233 5.46 -17.44 -3.32
C VAL A 233 4.15 -16.67 -3.38
N THR A 234 3.10 -17.25 -3.95
CA THR A 234 1.73 -16.74 -3.80
C THR A 234 0.92 -17.65 -2.90
N THR A 235 0.17 -17.06 -1.97
CA THR A 235 -0.65 -17.82 -1.03
C THR A 235 -1.90 -17.05 -0.61
N GLU A 236 -2.99 -17.76 -0.37
CA GLU A 236 -4.11 -17.21 0.39
C GLU A 236 -3.79 -17.30 1.90
N PRO A 237 -4.39 -16.44 2.74
CA PRO A 237 -4.25 -16.52 4.19
C PRO A 237 -4.72 -17.89 4.71
N HIS A 238 -3.85 -18.59 5.44
CA HIS A 238 -4.17 -19.89 6.04
C HIS A 238 -3.60 -19.98 7.46
N ASN A 239 -4.37 -20.50 8.41
CA ASN A 239 -3.99 -20.56 9.83
C ASN A 239 -2.79 -21.48 10.11
N GLU A 240 -2.62 -22.51 9.30
CA GLU A 240 -1.51 -23.48 9.42
C GLU A 240 -0.31 -23.11 8.52
N PHE A 241 -0.33 -21.95 7.85
CA PHE A 241 0.82 -21.52 7.07
C PHE A 241 2.03 -21.31 7.98
N PRO A 242 3.23 -21.85 7.66
CA PRO A 242 4.36 -21.79 8.57
C PRO A 242 4.79 -20.37 8.91
N ILE A 243 4.75 -20.06 10.21
CA ILE A 243 5.18 -18.77 10.74
C ILE A 243 6.66 -18.52 10.42
N GLY A 244 7.50 -19.56 10.40
CA GLY A 244 8.92 -19.44 10.05
C GLY A 244 9.14 -18.91 8.63
N LEU A 245 8.37 -19.41 7.66
CA LEU A 245 8.45 -18.94 6.26
C LEU A 245 7.98 -17.49 6.16
N LEU A 246 6.92 -17.12 6.90
CA LEU A 246 6.53 -15.72 7.00
C LEU A 246 7.66 -14.90 7.63
N GLN A 247 8.20 -15.27 8.78
CA GLN A 247 9.23 -14.47 9.47
C GLN A 247 10.44 -14.15 8.59
N MET A 248 10.93 -15.12 7.80
CA MET A 248 12.06 -14.91 6.87
C MET A 248 11.72 -14.13 5.60
N ALA A 249 10.44 -14.04 5.21
CA ALA A 249 10.04 -13.50 3.92
C ALA A 249 9.85 -11.98 3.90
N LEU A 250 9.96 -11.37 2.71
CA LEU A 250 9.33 -10.09 2.41
C LEU A 250 7.86 -10.32 2.03
N LYS A 251 6.93 -9.69 2.75
CA LYS A 251 5.50 -9.90 2.58
C LYS A 251 4.91 -8.71 1.85
N PHE A 252 4.07 -8.98 0.87
CA PHE A 252 3.36 -7.94 0.16
C PHE A 252 1.97 -8.40 -0.27
N THR A 253 1.13 -7.43 -0.57
CA THR A 253 -0.18 -7.62 -1.19
C THR A 253 -0.18 -6.88 -2.51
N ASN A 254 -0.71 -7.51 -3.55
CA ASN A 254 -0.89 -6.86 -4.85
C ASN A 254 -2.31 -6.30 -4.94
N GLU A 255 -2.70 -5.38 -4.07
CA GLU A 255 -4.06 -4.82 -4.14
C GLU A 255 -4.15 -3.76 -5.24
N PRO A 256 -5.25 -3.74 -6.02
CA PRO A 256 -5.47 -2.63 -6.94
C PRO A 256 -5.55 -1.33 -6.15
N PRO A 257 -4.97 -0.22 -6.66
CA PRO A 257 -5.02 1.06 -5.98
C PRO A 257 -6.47 1.44 -5.68
N GLN A 258 -6.80 1.66 -4.41
CA GLN A 258 -8.17 2.01 -4.02
C GLN A 258 -8.41 3.52 -4.21
N GLY A 259 -9.47 3.86 -4.95
CA GLY A 259 -9.92 5.23 -5.18
C GLY A 259 -9.45 5.85 -6.51
N ILE A 260 -10.21 6.84 -6.99
CA ILE A 260 -10.04 7.44 -8.33
C ILE A 260 -8.64 8.06 -8.48
N ARG A 261 -8.10 8.74 -7.47
CA ARG A 261 -6.78 9.38 -7.55
C ARG A 261 -5.66 8.37 -7.77
N ALA A 262 -5.71 7.24 -7.07
CA ALA A 262 -4.69 6.20 -7.15
C ALA A 262 -4.80 5.44 -8.49
N SER A 263 -6.03 5.16 -8.95
CA SER A 263 -6.29 4.64 -10.30
C SER A 263 -5.82 5.61 -11.39
N LEU A 264 -6.06 6.92 -11.24
CA LEU A 264 -5.57 7.93 -12.16
C LEU A 264 -4.05 8.00 -12.14
N LYS A 265 -3.39 8.02 -10.98
CA LYS A 265 -1.92 8.04 -10.89
C LYS A 265 -1.29 6.85 -11.62
N ARG A 266 -1.85 5.65 -11.44
CA ARG A 266 -1.44 4.45 -12.20
C ARG A 266 -1.66 4.61 -13.70
N SER A 267 -2.84 5.08 -14.11
CA SER A 267 -3.14 5.32 -15.54
C SER A 267 -2.22 6.38 -16.15
N TYR A 268 -1.91 7.46 -15.43
CA TYR A 268 -0.99 8.51 -15.87
C TYR A 268 0.43 7.97 -16.02
N GLN A 269 0.91 7.14 -15.08
CA GLN A 269 2.21 6.47 -15.21
C GLN A 269 2.28 5.58 -16.47
N GLU A 270 1.21 4.85 -16.78
CA GLU A 270 1.13 4.05 -18.02
C GLU A 270 1.04 4.94 -19.27
N ILE A 271 0.31 6.06 -19.23
CA ILE A 271 0.22 7.01 -20.35
C ILE A 271 1.58 7.65 -20.62
N ASP A 272 2.28 8.13 -19.59
CA ASP A 272 3.62 8.73 -19.72
C ASP A 272 4.61 7.73 -20.31
N ARG A 273 4.53 6.46 -19.88
CA ARG A 273 5.31 5.36 -20.48
C ARG A 273 4.97 5.17 -21.96
N MET A 274 3.68 5.08 -22.31
CA MET A 274 3.26 4.96 -23.71
C MET A 274 3.76 6.15 -24.55
N GLN A 275 3.71 7.37 -24.01
CA GLN A 275 4.23 8.56 -24.68
C GLN A 275 5.75 8.49 -24.90
N ARG A 276 6.54 8.02 -23.92
CA ARG A 276 7.98 7.79 -24.08
C ARG A 276 8.28 6.83 -25.24
N VAL A 277 7.54 5.73 -25.32
CA VAL A 277 7.67 4.72 -26.39
C VAL A 277 7.28 5.31 -27.75
N ILE A 278 6.10 5.93 -27.85
CA ILE A 278 5.62 6.56 -29.10
C ILE A 278 6.63 7.59 -29.61
N LYS A 279 7.16 8.44 -28.73
CA LYS A 279 8.17 9.43 -29.09
C LYS A 279 9.44 8.77 -29.63
N ARG A 280 9.90 7.69 -29.01
CA ARG A 280 11.08 6.93 -29.47
C ARG A 280 10.85 6.31 -30.85
N VAL A 281 9.71 5.66 -31.06
CA VAL A 281 9.31 5.07 -32.34
C VAL A 281 9.25 6.14 -33.42
N HIS A 282 8.57 7.25 -33.17
CA HIS A 282 8.42 8.35 -34.12
C HIS A 282 9.78 8.96 -34.51
N THR A 283 10.64 9.21 -33.52
CA THR A 283 11.99 9.75 -33.77
C THR A 283 12.81 8.77 -34.62
N CYS A 284 12.82 7.48 -34.27
CA CYS A 284 13.52 6.45 -35.03
C CYS A 284 13.05 6.37 -36.49
N LEU A 285 11.73 6.40 -36.72
CA LEU A 285 11.17 6.36 -38.08
C LEU A 285 11.48 7.62 -38.89
N CYS A 286 11.48 8.80 -38.25
CA CYS A 286 11.87 10.05 -38.91
C CYS A 286 13.35 10.04 -39.30
N ASP A 287 14.22 9.63 -38.38
CA ASP A 287 15.66 9.53 -38.62
C ASP A 287 15.95 8.50 -39.72
N LEU A 288 15.27 7.35 -39.72
CA LEU A 288 15.40 6.35 -40.79
C LEU A 288 14.99 6.89 -42.15
N LYS A 289 13.89 7.64 -42.23
CA LYS A 289 13.47 8.29 -43.46
C LYS A 289 14.55 9.25 -43.97
N LEU A 290 15.06 10.13 -43.10
CA LEU A 290 16.11 11.08 -43.45
C LEU A 290 17.42 10.37 -43.86
N ALA A 291 17.74 9.23 -43.24
CA ALA A 291 18.93 8.45 -43.56
C ALA A 291 18.81 7.75 -44.93
N ILE A 292 17.61 7.25 -45.27
CA ILE A 292 17.31 6.67 -46.58
C ILE A 292 17.35 7.76 -47.67
N ASP A 293 16.84 8.95 -47.37
CA ASP A 293 16.88 10.13 -48.25
C ASP A 293 18.30 10.74 -48.37
N GLY A 294 19.29 10.20 -47.64
CA GLY A 294 20.69 10.67 -47.66
C GLY A 294 20.92 12.01 -46.95
N THR A 295 19.92 12.51 -46.21
CA THR A 295 20.00 13.77 -45.47
C THR A 295 20.80 13.64 -44.18
N ILE A 296 20.76 12.46 -43.53
CA ILE A 296 21.56 12.15 -42.35
C ILE A 296 22.37 10.86 -42.55
N VAL A 297 23.46 10.70 -41.78
CA VAL A 297 24.29 9.49 -41.84
C VAL A 297 23.56 8.31 -41.19
N MET A 298 23.50 7.18 -41.89
CA MET A 298 22.96 5.93 -41.36
C MET A 298 23.83 5.41 -40.21
N SER A 299 23.38 5.65 -38.98
CA SER A 299 24.08 5.16 -37.78
C SER A 299 23.89 3.64 -37.62
N PRO A 300 24.79 2.94 -36.89
CA PRO A 300 24.63 1.52 -36.61
C PRO A 300 23.30 1.17 -35.95
N ALA A 301 22.83 2.00 -35.01
CA ALA A 301 21.56 1.79 -34.31
C ALA A 301 20.33 1.98 -35.22
N LEU A 302 20.39 2.90 -36.19
CA LEU A 302 19.34 3.05 -37.19
C LEU A 302 19.34 1.84 -38.13
N LYS A 303 20.51 1.39 -38.57
CA LYS A 303 20.64 0.20 -39.42
C LYS A 303 20.07 -1.05 -38.74
N GLU A 304 20.41 -1.29 -37.47
CA GLU A 304 19.83 -2.39 -36.69
C GLU A 304 18.31 -2.27 -36.54
N SER A 305 17.78 -1.05 -36.37
CA SER A 305 16.34 -0.82 -36.28
C SER A 305 15.66 -1.10 -37.62
N LEU A 306 16.29 -0.76 -38.74
CA LEU A 306 15.82 -1.06 -40.10
C LEU A 306 15.81 -2.57 -40.36
N ASP A 307 16.91 -3.26 -40.04
CA ASP A 307 17.05 -4.71 -40.20
C ASP A 307 16.02 -5.46 -39.33
N ALA A 308 15.83 -5.04 -38.08
CA ALA A 308 14.80 -5.59 -37.21
C ALA A 308 13.39 -5.43 -37.80
N MET A 309 13.04 -4.25 -38.33
CA MET A 309 11.74 -4.03 -38.97
C MET A 309 11.56 -4.85 -40.25
N TYR A 310 12.62 -5.00 -41.05
CA TYR A 310 12.59 -5.85 -42.25
C TYR A 310 12.32 -7.31 -41.88
N ASP A 311 12.91 -7.79 -40.78
CA ASP A 311 12.70 -9.13 -40.22
C ASP A 311 11.39 -9.28 -39.43
N ALA A 312 10.50 -8.28 -39.44
CA ALA A 312 9.27 -8.23 -38.63
C ALA A 312 9.51 -8.41 -37.11
N ARG A 313 10.67 -7.96 -36.62
CA ARG A 313 11.04 -7.93 -35.20
C ARG A 313 10.95 -6.50 -34.65
N ILE A 314 10.71 -6.38 -33.34
CA ILE A 314 10.72 -5.08 -32.65
C ILE A 314 12.18 -4.66 -32.45
N PRO A 315 12.60 -3.45 -32.86
CA PRO A 315 13.94 -2.93 -32.58
C PRO A 315 14.27 -2.96 -31.09
N GLU A 316 15.47 -3.42 -30.72
CA GLU A 316 15.91 -3.48 -29.31
C GLU A 316 15.88 -2.11 -28.62
N THR A 317 16.17 -1.05 -29.38
CA THR A 317 16.14 0.33 -28.88
C THR A 317 14.75 0.76 -28.43
N TRP A 318 13.68 0.21 -29.03
CA TRP A 318 12.31 0.45 -28.64
C TRP A 318 11.94 -0.40 -27.43
N MET A 319 12.36 -1.67 -27.42
CA MET A 319 12.17 -2.57 -26.27
C MET A 319 12.83 -2.02 -25.01
N LYS A 320 14.03 -1.45 -25.10
CA LYS A 320 14.72 -0.81 -23.97
C LYS A 320 13.92 0.34 -23.38
N VAL A 321 13.23 1.15 -24.21
CA VAL A 321 12.35 2.24 -23.71
C VAL A 321 11.03 1.71 -23.16
N CYS A 322 10.50 0.62 -23.70
CA CYS A 322 9.36 -0.09 -23.09
C CYS A 322 9.72 -0.72 -21.73
N ALA A 323 10.99 -1.10 -21.55
CA ALA A 323 11.55 -1.79 -20.39
C ALA A 323 12.22 -0.85 -19.37
N LEU A 324 12.36 0.45 -19.68
CA LEU A 324 12.85 1.46 -18.73
C LEU A 324 11.65 1.95 -17.90
N ARG A 325 11.67 1.64 -16.60
CA ARG A 325 10.91 2.38 -15.59
C ARG A 325 11.54 3.75 -15.44
#